data_AF-A0A1C5MW55-F1
#
_entry.id   AF-A0A1C5MW55-F1
#
_cell.length_a   1.000
_cell.length_b   1.000
_cell.length_c   1.000
_cell.angle_alpha   90.00
_cell.angle_beta   90.00
_cell.angle_gamma   90.00
#
_symmetry.space_group_name_H-M   'P 1'
#
loop_
_entity.id
_entity.type
_entity.pdbx_description
1 polymer ?
#
loop_
_entity_poly.entity_id
_entity_poly.type
_entity_poly.pdbx_seq_one_letter_code
_entity_poly.pdbx_strand_id
1 'polypeptide(L)' 'MTKQEKDKCEKLLDEAERNFDRADTTWKDYENAKSGGYDVDAEISLRDSENCHGYAEGIYQALAVLGYKSEKMMEIGKRI' A
#
# COMPACT_ATOMS: atom_id res chain seq x y z
N MET A 1 9.17 20.06 -11.35
CA MET A 1 9.81 18.99 -10.55
C MET A 1 11.23 18.77 -11.04
N THR A 2 12.22 18.94 -10.16
CA THR A 2 13.64 18.69 -10.41
C THR A 2 13.92 17.18 -10.50
N LYS A 3 15.11 16.79 -10.97
CA LYS A 3 15.53 15.38 -10.98
C LYS A 3 15.47 14.75 -9.59
N GLN A 4 16.00 15.45 -8.58
CA GLN A 4 16.00 14.97 -7.20
C GLN A 4 14.60 14.77 -6.63
N GLU A 5 13.65 15.66 -6.96
CA GLU A 5 12.26 15.51 -6.54
C GLU A 5 11.59 14.30 -7.22
N LYS A 6 11.86 14.09 -8.52
CA LYS A 6 11.36 12.89 -9.23
C LYS A 6 11.90 11.60 -8.62
N ASP A 7 13.20 11.55 -8.32
CA ASP A 7 13.82 10.37 -7.69
C ASP A 7 13.21 10.06 -6.31
N LYS A 8 12.76 11.08 -5.57
CA LYS A 8 12.02 10.90 -4.32
C LYS A 8 10.61 10.35 -4.56
N CYS A 9 9.92 10.82 -5.60
CA CYS A 9 8.58 10.32 -5.96
C CYS A 9 8.64 8.84 -6.35
N GLU A 10 9.63 8.41 -7.14
CA GLU A 10 9.82 6.99 -7.49
C GLU A 10 10.05 6.13 -6.25
N LYS A 11 10.90 6.58 -5.32
CA LYS A 11 11.12 5.86 -4.04
C LYS A 11 9.86 5.73 -3.20
N LEU A 12 9.00 6.75 -3.20
CA LEU A 12 7.71 6.69 -2.54
C LEU A 12 6.78 5.68 -3.22
N LEU A 13 6.78 5.61 -4.55
CA LEU A 13 6.03 4.57 -5.27
C LEU A 13 6.55 3.16 -4.95
N ASP A 14 7.87 2.96 -4.85
CA ASP A 14 8.45 1.69 -4.38
C ASP A 14 8.00 1.33 -2.95
N GLU A 15 7.78 2.33 -2.10
CA GLU A 15 7.25 2.15 -0.75
C GLU A 15 5.76 1.82 -0.75
N ALA A 16 4.96 2.47 -1.60
CA ALA A 16 3.55 2.16 -1.77
C ALA A 16 3.34 0.73 -2.30
N GLU A 17 4.11 0.30 -3.31
CA GLU A 17 4.07 -1.06 -3.85
C GLU A 17 4.34 -2.12 -2.78
N ARG A 18 5.40 -1.94 -1.99
CA ARG A 18 5.72 -2.84 -0.86
C ARG A 18 4.63 -2.88 0.21
N ASN A 19 3.95 -1.76 0.46
CA ASN A 19 2.85 -1.71 1.41
C ASN A 19 1.61 -2.42 0.87
N PHE A 20 1.28 -2.30 -0.42
CA PHE A 20 0.21 -3.11 -1.01
C PHE A 20 0.53 -4.62 -0.95
N ASP A 21 1.76 -5.02 -1.27
CA ASP A 21 2.16 -6.44 -1.18
C ASP A 21 2.05 -6.97 0.26
N ARG A 22 2.38 -6.12 1.24
CA ARG A 22 2.19 -6.44 2.65
C ARG A 22 0.71 -6.53 3.02
N ALA A 23 -0.12 -5.60 2.54
CA ALA A 23 -1.56 -5.62 2.77
C ALA A 23 -2.20 -6.91 2.22
N ASP A 24 -1.80 -7.35 1.04
CA ASP A 24 -2.25 -8.61 0.42
C ASP A 24 -1.82 -9.84 1.24
N THR A 25 -0.63 -9.78 1.84
CA THR A 25 -0.11 -10.86 2.69
C THR A 25 -0.87 -10.92 4.02
N THR A 26 -1.02 -9.78 4.71
CA THR A 26 -1.72 -9.74 6.00
C THR A 26 -3.22 -9.97 5.86
N TRP A 27 -3.81 -9.66 4.70
CA TRP A 27 -5.18 -10.08 4.39
C TRP A 27 -5.34 -11.60 4.38
N LYS A 28 -4.40 -12.33 3.77
CA LYS A 28 -4.41 -13.80 3.79
C LYS A 28 -4.22 -14.34 5.21
N ASP A 29 -3.38 -13.69 6.01
CA ASP A 29 -3.22 -14.05 7.42
C ASP A 29 -4.51 -13.85 8.21
N TYR A 30 -5.24 -12.75 7.94
CA TYR A 30 -6.58 -12.53 8.48
C TYR A 30 -7.55 -13.65 8.11
N GLU A 31 -7.63 -14.03 6.83
CA GLU A 31 -8.52 -15.11 6.37
C GLU A 31 -8.19 -16.46 7.05
N ASN A 32 -6.89 -16.77 7.18
CA ASN A 32 -6.41 -17.97 7.85
C ASN A 32 -6.73 -17.95 9.35
N ALA A 33 -6.46 -16.84 10.04
CA ALA A 33 -6.76 -16.70 11.47
C ALA A 33 -8.27 -16.77 11.73
N LYS A 34 -9.08 -16.13 10.87
CA LYS A 34 -10.54 -16.11 10.99
C LYS A 34 -11.15 -17.49 10.78
N SER A 35 -10.67 -18.24 9.78
CA SER A 35 -11.12 -19.62 9.54
C SER A 35 -10.67 -20.59 10.64
N GLY A 36 -9.54 -20.31 11.31
CA GLY A 36 -9.05 -21.07 12.46
C GLY A 36 -9.71 -20.73 13.80
N GLY A 37 -10.57 -19.71 13.87
CA GLY A 37 -11.22 -19.26 15.12
C GLY A 37 -10.30 -18.43 16.04
N TYR A 38 -9.18 -17.91 15.52
CA TYR A 38 -8.25 -17.06 16.25
C TYR A 38 -8.66 -15.59 16.13
N ASP A 39 -9.74 -15.20 16.83
CA ASP A 39 -10.38 -13.88 16.64
C ASP A 39 -9.44 -12.69 16.93
N VAL A 40 -8.56 -12.81 17.94
CA VAL A 40 -7.58 -11.74 18.27
C VAL A 40 -6.55 -11.58 17.15
N ASP A 41 -5.99 -12.69 16.67
CA ASP A 41 -5.00 -12.65 15.58
C ASP A 41 -5.63 -12.16 14.28
N ALA A 42 -6.87 -12.57 14.00
CA ALA A 42 -7.63 -12.06 12.87
C ALA A 42 -7.78 -10.54 12.93
N GLU A 43 -8.20 -9.98 14.08
CA GLU A 43 -8.35 -8.53 14.21
C GLU A 43 -7.00 -7.80 14.03
N ILE A 44 -5.90 -8.34 14.57
CA ILE A 44 -4.56 -7.77 14.38
C ILE A 44 -4.19 -7.75 12.90
N SER A 45 -4.33 -8.88 12.20
CA SER A 45 -4.01 -9.00 10.77
C SER A 45 -4.88 -8.09 9.90
N LEU A 46 -6.17 -7.93 10.24
CA LEU A 46 -7.07 -7.01 9.55
C LEU A 46 -6.58 -5.56 9.67
N ARG A 47 -6.26 -5.11 10.89
CA ARG A 47 -5.77 -3.73 11.12
C ARG A 47 -4.43 -3.48 10.43
N ASP A 48 -3.55 -4.47 10.42
CA ASP A 48 -2.28 -4.37 9.70
C ASP A 48 -2.48 -4.27 8.18
N SER A 49 -3.42 -5.05 7.63
CA SER A 49 -3.78 -4.99 6.20
C SER A 49 -4.33 -3.62 5.81
N GLU A 50 -5.34 -3.14 6.53
CA GLU A 50 -5.95 -1.82 6.30
C GLU A 50 -4.93 -0.67 6.42
N ASN A 51 -4.04 -0.73 7.43
CA ASN A 51 -3.01 0.28 7.62
C ASN A 51 -2.02 0.31 6.45
N CYS A 52 -1.55 -0.87 5.99
CA CYS A 52 -0.63 -0.93 4.86
C CYS A 52 -1.31 -0.43 3.57
N HIS A 53 -2.55 -0.84 3.32
CA HIS A 53 -3.33 -0.39 2.18
C HIS A 53 -3.51 1.13 2.19
N GLY A 54 -4.02 1.68 3.29
CA GLY A 54 -4.27 3.11 3.43
C GLY A 54 -3.00 3.96 3.34
N TYR A 55 -1.87 3.46 3.84
CA TYR A 55 -0.58 4.13 3.70
C TYR A 55 -0.13 4.22 2.23
N ALA A 56 -0.27 3.12 1.48
CA ALA A 56 0.06 3.09 0.06
C ALA A 56 -0.86 4.00 -0.78
N GLU A 57 -2.16 4.00 -0.49
CA GLU A 57 -3.13 4.93 -1.10
C GLU A 57 -2.78 6.39 -0.79
N GLY A 58 -2.39 6.69 0.45
CA GLY A 58 -1.99 8.02 0.88
C GLY A 58 -0.79 8.56 0.08
N ILE A 59 0.21 7.70 -0.17
CA ILE A 59 1.33 8.05 -1.04
C ILE A 59 0.84 8.36 -2.46
N TYR A 60 0.02 7.48 -3.04
CA TYR A 60 -0.50 7.70 -4.39
C TYR A 60 -1.28 9.02 -4.51
N GLN A 61 -2.17 9.29 -3.56
CA GLN A 61 -2.97 10.52 -3.52
C GLN A 61 -2.08 11.77 -3.39
N ALA A 62 -1.08 11.74 -2.50
CA ALA A 62 -0.14 12.85 -2.33
C ALA A 62 0.63 13.14 -3.64
N LEU A 63 1.12 12.10 -4.33
CA LEU A 63 1.80 12.24 -5.61
C LEU A 63 0.87 12.74 -6.72
N ALA A 64 -0.40 12.30 -6.72
CA ALA A 64 -1.42 12.78 -7.65
C ALA A 64 -1.70 14.29 -7.46
N VAL A 65 -1.81 14.75 -6.22
CA VAL A 65 -1.98 16.17 -5.87
C VAL A 65 -0.76 17.00 -6.31
N LEU A 66 0.45 16.44 -6.22
CA LEU A 66 1.67 17.07 -6.73
C LEU A 66 1.77 17.07 -8.27
N GLY A 67 0.82 16.45 -8.97
CA GLY A 67 0.79 16.35 -10.42
C GLY A 67 1.88 15.42 -10.99
N TYR A 68 2.43 14.54 -10.16
CA TYR A 68 3.41 13.56 -10.58
C TYR A 68 2.76 12.50 -11.49
N LYS A 69 3.51 12.02 -12.49
CA LYS A 69 3.06 10.98 -13.43
C LYS A 69 4.24 10.10 -13.83
N SER A 70 4.08 8.80 -13.69
CA SER A 70 5.01 7.77 -14.18
C SER A 70 4.22 6.51 -14.54
N GLU A 71 4.85 5.60 -15.28
CA GLU A 71 4.26 4.29 -15.61
C GLU A 71 3.96 3.50 -14.33
N LYS A 72 4.91 3.49 -13.39
CA LYS A 72 4.74 2.87 -12.07
C LYS A 72 3.54 3.44 -11.30
N MET A 73 3.31 4.75 -11.37
CA MET A 73 2.12 5.34 -10.76
C MET A 73 0.82 4.83 -11.39
N MET A 74 0.79 4.63 -12.71
CA MET A 74 -0.37 4.03 -13.38
C MET A 74 -0.58 2.57 -12.97
N GLU A 75 0.49 1.81 -12.72
CA GLU A 75 0.40 0.44 -12.22
C GLU A 75 -0.15 0.40 -10.79
N ILE A 76 0.37 1.26 -9.91
CA ILE A 76 -0.13 1.40 -8.54
C ILE A 76 -1.60 1.82 -8.54
N GLY A 77 -2.01 2.73 -9.43
CA GLY A 77 -3.40 3.16 -9.56
C GLY A 77 -4.38 2.06 -9.97
N LYS A 78 -3.91 0.88 -10.42
CA LYS A 78 -4.76 -0.30 -10.66
C LYS A 78 -5.02 -1.13 -9.40
N ARG A 79 -4.26 -0.89 -8.34
CA ARG A 79 -4.36 -1.57 -7.03
C ARG A 79 -5.19 -0.77 -6.02
N ILE A 80 -5.65 0.42 -6.41
CA ILE A 80 -6.57 1.31 -5.67
C ILE A 80 -7.98 1.08 -6.22
#